data_AF-A0A6F9CQT4-F1
#
_entry.id   AF-A0A6F9CQT4-F1
#
_cell.length_a   1.000
_cell.length_b   1.000
_cell.length_c   1.000
_cell.angle_alpha   90.00
_cell.angle_beta   90.00
_cell.angle_gamma   90.00
#
_symmetry.space_group_name_H-M   'P 1'
#
loop_
_entity.id
_entity.type
_entity.pdbx_description
1 polymer ?
#
loop_
_entity_poly.entity_id
_entity_poly.type
_entity_poly.pdbx_seq_one_letter_code
_entity_poly.pdbx_strand_id
1 'polypeptide(L)'
;LTKEKEHGKLNPRPGKMFIFNRPGMCGQRIEVQSDVIDATPWQLQETISIRVVRGGWVLYEKPNFKGEKIALDEGDIELTYPFDPPEEEEQQSQRNEENGTEWTEGGRRRSGGGQAGQEDYSVPEISLFPEENAEGKKVIFRDTSDDARIFGFPIKANSIIINAGLWLVYAQPFFQGVPRVLEVGGFPNPAAWGVEQPYVGSVHPLKIGEPRVEKPGEPKLVLYDKPYFTGKSRVIYTNMRDFMTRMDRRQTAFMCSAGSIKVQGGCWVGYEKEGFRGHQYLLEEGEYHDWRVWGGCDAELRSVRVIRADLTEPMLVMYAQPDEEEVEQESTFEVTEAIPDVELFGYRTTTCSIHVLSGAWIAYSHVDFSGDQYILEKGFYSNSADWGSSDNHICSVQPILEAPSENQGSVRSVVRHLVESWVVYEGREFSGNLYILSEGDYPNFTSMGCPPNCVILSLKTVPLVFSVPSVSLFGLECLEGREITVDTEVRRHFFRIKSKERGHFLSIQGGVEEIKSGRVVVTEQVEGMSDIWFYQEGLIKNKLAPAMSLQVMGNVEAGAKVVLWSETRQPVQTWSAQMRGTICSLTFPGMVLDIKGGKQYDRDHVVILPESEERPCQQWELELL
;
A
#
# COMPACT_ATOMS: atom_id res chain seq x y z
N LEU A 1 32.59 -6.69 6.64
CA LEU A 1 32.81 -5.22 6.67
C LEU A 1 31.65 -4.62 5.91
N THR A 2 30.56 -4.31 6.60
CA THR A 2 29.43 -3.59 6.00
C THR A 2 29.91 -2.19 5.66
N LYS A 3 29.79 -1.79 4.39
CA LYS A 3 30.05 -0.43 3.93
C LYS A 3 29.21 0.53 4.78
N GLU A 4 29.81 1.61 5.26
CA GLU A 4 29.07 2.65 5.97
C GLU A 4 28.04 3.24 4.98
N LYS A 5 26.76 3.20 5.35
CA LYS A 5 25.64 3.68 4.55
C LYS A 5 25.42 5.15 4.86
N GLU A 6 25.09 5.94 3.85
CA GLU A 6 24.80 7.36 4.02
C GLU A 6 23.33 7.56 4.37
N HIS A 7 23.07 8.24 5.48
CA HIS A 7 21.73 8.57 5.94
C HIS A 7 21.42 10.03 5.65
N GLY A 8 20.27 10.27 5.05
CA GLY A 8 19.79 11.61 4.77
C GLY A 8 19.04 12.22 5.96
N LYS A 9 18.43 13.38 5.72
CA LYS A 9 17.52 14.01 6.67
C LYS A 9 16.30 13.12 6.90
N LEU A 10 15.93 12.87 8.15
CA LEU A 10 14.71 12.13 8.45
C LEU A 10 13.47 13.00 8.32
N ASN A 11 12.37 12.35 8.00
CA ASN A 11 11.11 12.97 7.66
C ASN A 11 10.11 12.74 8.80
N PRO A 12 9.90 13.74 9.69
CA PRO A 12 9.04 13.57 10.83
C PRO A 12 7.59 13.33 10.41
N ARG A 13 6.91 12.43 11.11
CA ARG A 13 5.52 12.03 10.83
C ARG A 13 4.70 12.02 12.12
N PRO A 14 3.47 12.54 12.11
CA PRO A 14 2.68 12.71 13.32
C PRO A 14 2.25 11.36 13.90
N GLY A 15 2.59 11.14 15.16
CA GLY A 15 2.11 9.99 15.92
C GLY A 15 0.62 10.10 16.25
N LYS A 16 -0.04 8.96 16.42
CA LYS A 16 -1.43 8.92 16.89
C LYS A 16 -1.73 7.62 17.62
N MET A 17 -2.41 7.72 18.77
CA MET A 17 -3.01 6.57 19.44
C MET A 17 -4.40 6.90 20.02
N PHE A 18 -5.19 5.85 20.21
CA PHE A 18 -6.44 5.89 20.95
C PHE A 18 -6.34 5.03 22.20
N ILE A 19 -6.81 5.57 23.32
CA ILE A 19 -6.98 4.82 24.56
C ILE A 19 -8.48 4.68 24.84
N PHE A 20 -8.91 3.45 25.02
CA PHE A 20 -10.27 3.07 25.37
C PHE A 20 -10.29 2.66 26.84
N ASN A 21 -11.19 3.26 27.61
CA ASN A 21 -11.23 3.02 29.05
C ASN A 21 -11.83 1.65 29.45
N ARG A 22 -12.17 0.78 28.48
CA ARG A 22 -12.65 -0.59 28.67
C ARG A 22 -12.01 -1.54 27.65
N PRO A 23 -11.93 -2.85 27.94
CA PRO A 23 -11.45 -3.85 26.99
C PRO A 23 -12.30 -3.91 25.70
N GLY A 24 -11.75 -4.53 24.65
CA GLY A 24 -12.39 -4.68 23.35
C GLY A 24 -12.57 -3.38 22.57
N MET A 25 -11.72 -2.37 22.76
CA MET A 25 -11.82 -1.06 22.11
C MET A 25 -13.17 -0.36 22.34
N CYS A 26 -13.69 -0.48 23.56
CA CYS A 26 -15.04 -0.02 23.95
C CYS A 26 -15.01 1.13 24.97
N GLY A 27 -16.13 1.85 25.10
CA GLY A 27 -16.29 2.88 26.13
C GLY A 27 -15.84 4.28 25.72
N GLN A 28 -15.37 5.06 26.69
CA GLN A 28 -14.85 6.39 26.43
C GLN A 28 -13.51 6.28 25.74
N ARG A 29 -13.39 6.99 24.62
CA ARG A 29 -12.19 7.07 23.80
C ARG A 29 -11.45 8.36 24.09
N ILE A 30 -10.14 8.26 24.29
CA ILE A 30 -9.21 9.38 24.41
C ILE A 30 -8.29 9.31 23.19
N GLU A 31 -8.23 10.39 22.42
CA GLU A 31 -7.31 10.52 21.28
C GLU A 31 -6.06 11.28 21.72
N VAL A 32 -4.88 10.74 21.40
CA VAL A 32 -3.58 11.31 21.75
C VAL A 32 -2.76 11.44 20.47
N GLN A 33 -2.27 12.65 20.20
CA GLN A 33 -1.49 13.00 19.00
C GLN A 33 -0.14 13.66 19.34
N SER A 34 0.11 13.89 20.63
CA SER A 34 1.32 14.50 21.17
C SER A 34 1.51 14.10 22.62
N ASP A 35 2.65 14.48 23.19
CA ASP A 35 3.02 14.19 24.58
C ASP A 35 1.99 14.71 25.59
N VAL A 36 1.64 13.83 26.54
CA VAL A 36 0.77 14.09 27.67
C VAL A 36 1.59 13.95 28.95
N ILE A 37 2.04 15.10 29.48
CA ILE A 37 2.88 15.18 30.68
C ILE A 37 2.18 14.59 31.92
N ASP A 38 0.85 14.72 32.02
CA ASP A 38 0.07 14.22 33.14
C ASP A 38 -1.27 13.62 32.66
N ALA A 39 -1.38 12.30 32.77
CA ALA A 39 -2.58 11.53 32.45
C ALA A 39 -3.41 11.14 33.70
N THR A 40 -3.02 11.57 34.91
CA THR A 40 -3.74 11.31 36.17
C THR A 40 -5.23 11.71 36.16
N PRO A 41 -5.67 12.71 35.36
CA PRO A 41 -7.10 13.02 35.22
C PRO A 41 -7.92 11.98 34.45
N TRP A 42 -7.28 11.07 33.69
CA TRP A 42 -8.00 10.08 32.88
C TRP A 42 -8.69 9.02 33.74
N GLN A 43 -9.95 8.74 33.44
CA GLN A 43 -10.75 7.74 34.13
C GLN A 43 -10.66 6.40 33.39
N LEU A 44 -9.65 5.61 33.75
CA LEU A 44 -9.37 4.30 33.17
C LEU A 44 -9.86 3.17 34.09
N GLN A 45 -10.34 2.06 33.51
CA GLN A 45 -10.64 0.83 34.25
C GLN A 45 -9.38 -0.01 34.47
N GLU A 46 -9.52 -1.11 35.20
CA GLU A 46 -8.44 -2.08 35.47
C GLU A 46 -7.86 -2.65 34.17
N THR A 47 -8.72 -2.98 33.22
CA THR A 47 -8.33 -3.34 31.85
C THR A 47 -8.72 -2.24 30.87
N ILE A 48 -7.75 -1.82 30.06
CA ILE A 48 -7.92 -0.85 28.98
C ILE A 48 -7.52 -1.46 27.64
N SER A 49 -8.07 -0.94 26.55
CA SER A 49 -7.57 -1.22 25.20
C SER A 49 -6.90 0.02 24.63
N ILE A 50 -5.79 -0.17 23.92
CA ILE A 50 -5.07 0.90 23.24
C ILE A 50 -4.90 0.49 21.79
N ARG A 51 -5.20 1.42 20.88
CA ARG A 51 -4.88 1.31 19.46
C ARG A 51 -3.83 2.34 19.12
N VAL A 52 -2.61 1.90 18.87
CA VAL A 52 -1.56 2.75 18.31
C VAL A 52 -1.73 2.75 16.80
N VAL A 53 -2.14 3.90 16.24
CA VAL A 53 -2.40 4.05 14.81
C VAL A 53 -1.11 4.35 14.05
N ARG A 54 -0.26 5.21 14.62
CA ARG A 54 1.02 5.63 14.05
C ARG A 54 2.05 5.92 15.13
N GLY A 55 3.28 5.48 14.90
CA GLY A 55 4.44 5.76 15.74
C GLY A 55 4.57 4.86 16.97
N GLY A 56 5.76 4.84 17.58
CA GLY A 56 5.99 4.19 18.87
C GLY A 56 5.62 5.11 20.04
N TRP A 57 4.98 4.56 21.06
CA TRP A 57 4.55 5.29 22.26
C TRP A 57 5.11 4.67 23.53
N VAL A 58 5.25 5.48 24.57
CA VAL A 58 5.66 5.02 25.90
C VAL A 58 4.69 5.55 26.94
N LEU A 59 4.06 4.62 27.66
CA LEU A 59 3.32 4.96 28.87
C LEU A 59 4.26 4.95 30.06
N TYR A 60 4.11 5.95 30.93
CA TYR A 60 4.87 6.03 32.18
C TYR A 60 3.94 5.77 33.37
N GLU A 61 4.52 5.22 34.43
CA GLU A 61 3.82 5.00 35.69
C GLU A 61 3.43 6.34 36.34
N LYS A 62 4.31 7.36 36.25
CA LYS A 62 4.21 8.63 36.96
C LYS A 62 4.29 9.84 36.02
N PRO A 63 3.57 10.93 36.32
CA PRO A 63 3.63 12.17 35.55
C PRO A 63 5.05 12.70 35.36
N ASN A 64 5.25 13.48 34.30
CA ASN A 64 6.56 13.97 33.86
C ASN A 64 7.52 12.85 33.43
N PHE A 65 6.98 11.79 32.84
CA PHE A 65 7.74 10.71 32.20
C PHE A 65 8.66 9.96 33.18
N LYS A 66 8.10 9.56 34.33
CA LYS A 66 8.85 8.92 35.43
C LYS A 66 8.28 7.56 35.80
N GLY A 67 9.11 6.75 36.44
CA GLY A 67 8.71 5.43 36.96
C GLY A 67 8.83 4.32 35.91
N GLU A 68 8.07 3.25 36.10
CA GLU A 68 8.03 2.14 35.15
C GLU A 68 7.50 2.59 33.78
N LYS A 69 7.89 1.86 32.73
CA LYS A 69 7.61 2.20 31.34
C LYS A 69 6.98 1.04 30.62
N ILE A 70 5.97 1.32 29.80
CA ILE A 70 5.44 0.36 28.83
C ILE A 70 5.60 0.95 27.44
N ALA A 71 6.39 0.27 26.62
CA ALA A 71 6.50 0.56 25.20
C ALA A 71 5.28 0.00 24.45
N LEU A 72 4.77 0.79 23.52
CA LEU A 72 3.64 0.44 22.66
C LEU A 72 4.08 0.60 21.21
N ASP A 73 4.05 -0.50 20.47
CA ASP A 73 4.24 -0.50 19.02
C ASP A 73 2.90 -0.27 18.30
N GLU A 74 2.94 -0.02 17.00
CA GLU A 74 1.73 0.09 16.18
C GLU A 74 0.84 -1.17 16.29
N GLY A 75 -0.46 -0.96 16.45
CA GLY A 75 -1.44 -2.05 16.59
C GLY A 75 -2.36 -1.92 17.80
N ASP A 76 -3.08 -3.01 18.06
CA ASP A 76 -4.07 -3.12 19.13
C ASP A 76 -3.48 -3.90 20.31
N ILE A 77 -3.57 -3.34 21.51
CA ILE A 77 -3.09 -3.95 22.76
C ILE A 77 -4.14 -3.81 23.87
N GLU A 78 -4.29 -4.86 24.68
CA GLU A 78 -5.02 -4.80 25.93
C GLU A 78 -4.04 -4.82 27.10
N LEU A 79 -4.20 -3.87 28.01
CA LEU A 79 -3.39 -3.78 29.22
C LEU A 79 -4.30 -3.95 30.43
N THR A 80 -3.97 -4.91 31.29
CA THR A 80 -4.64 -5.13 32.57
C THR A 80 -3.67 -4.77 33.68
N TYR A 81 -4.07 -3.82 34.53
CA TYR A 81 -3.23 -3.20 35.55
C TYR A 81 -1.85 -2.76 35.00
N PRO A 82 -1.81 -1.76 34.11
CA PRO A 82 -0.58 -1.38 33.40
C PRO A 82 0.62 -1.07 34.31
N PHE A 83 0.44 -0.77 35.60
CA PHE A 83 1.56 -0.52 36.51
C PHE A 83 1.41 -1.14 37.91
N ASP A 84 0.39 -1.99 38.13
CA ASP A 84 0.14 -2.63 39.42
C ASP A 84 0.02 -4.15 39.24
N PRO A 85 0.68 -5.01 40.01
CA PRO A 85 0.31 -6.42 40.06
C PRO A 85 -0.98 -6.60 40.89
N PRO A 86 -1.82 -7.62 40.61
CA PRO A 86 -2.76 -8.08 41.62
C PRO A 86 -1.95 -8.57 42.82
N GLU A 87 -2.08 -7.93 43.97
CA GLU A 87 -1.54 -8.47 45.21
C GLU A 87 -2.16 -9.87 45.42
N GLU A 88 -1.36 -10.93 45.31
CA GLU A 88 -1.75 -12.23 45.84
C GLU A 88 -1.93 -12.02 47.34
N GLU A 89 -3.18 -12.02 47.81
CA GLU A 89 -3.49 -12.15 49.23
C GLU A 89 -2.91 -13.49 49.72
N GLU A 90 -1.64 -13.48 50.12
CA GLU A 90 -1.10 -14.52 50.98
C GLU A 90 -1.95 -14.51 52.26
N GLN A 91 -2.84 -15.50 52.35
CA GLN A 91 -3.59 -15.84 53.55
C GLN A 91 -2.62 -16.28 54.65
N GLN A 92 -1.93 -15.32 55.25
CA GLN A 92 -1.30 -15.46 56.56
C GLN A 92 -1.45 -14.15 57.34
N SER A 93 -2.59 -13.99 57.99
CA SER A 93 -2.54 -13.45 59.35
C SER A 93 -3.69 -13.98 60.19
N GLN A 94 -3.29 -14.66 61.26
CA GLN A 94 -4.12 -15.04 62.37
C GLN A 94 -4.70 -13.79 63.05
N ARG A 95 -5.96 -13.92 63.47
CA ARG A 95 -6.62 -13.21 64.59
C ARG A 95 -5.77 -12.13 65.28
N ASN A 96 -6.28 -10.90 65.28
CA ASN A 96 -6.68 -10.23 66.51
C ASN A 96 -7.62 -9.06 66.19
N GLU A 97 -8.77 -9.07 66.86
CA GLU A 97 -9.72 -7.95 66.91
C GLU A 97 -9.18 -6.81 67.79
N GLU A 98 -9.80 -5.64 67.61
CA GLU A 98 -9.76 -4.43 68.46
C GLU A 98 -8.72 -3.35 68.10
N ASN A 99 -9.10 -2.46 67.19
CA ASN A 99 -9.53 -1.10 67.57
C ASN A 99 -10.01 -0.32 66.34
N GLY A 100 -11.18 0.32 66.49
CA GLY A 100 -11.77 1.16 65.46
C GLY A 100 -10.97 2.44 65.26
N THR A 101 -10.36 2.54 64.09
CA THR A 101 -10.03 3.81 63.45
C THR A 101 -10.46 3.68 61.99
N GLU A 102 -11.35 4.58 61.57
CA GLU A 102 -11.77 4.77 60.18
C GLU A 102 -10.53 4.78 59.27
N TRP A 103 -10.37 3.72 58.50
CA TRP A 103 -9.51 3.71 57.34
C TRP A 103 -10.22 4.52 56.27
N THR A 104 -9.80 5.76 56.08
CA THR A 104 -10.07 6.49 54.85
C THR A 104 -9.50 5.66 53.70
N GLU A 105 -10.39 5.16 52.83
CA GLU A 105 -10.04 4.45 51.59
C GLU A 105 -8.94 5.20 50.85
N GLY A 106 -7.73 4.64 50.93
CA GLY A 106 -6.54 5.14 50.27
C GLY A 106 -6.74 5.10 48.76
N GLY A 107 -6.65 6.27 48.14
CA GLY A 107 -6.93 6.47 46.73
C GLY A 107 -6.17 5.52 45.80
N ARG A 108 -6.94 4.88 44.92
CA ARG A 108 -6.51 4.33 43.63
C ARG A 108 -5.51 5.30 42.97
N ARG A 109 -4.23 4.92 42.92
CA ARG A 109 -3.21 5.68 42.19
C ARG A 109 -3.27 5.27 40.72
N ARG A 110 -3.17 6.28 39.88
CA ARG A 110 -3.62 6.31 38.49
C ARG A 110 -2.41 6.34 37.57
N SER A 111 -2.53 5.73 36.40
CA SER A 111 -1.54 5.72 35.31
C SER A 111 -1.04 7.14 35.01
N GLY A 112 0.28 7.32 34.97
CA GLY A 112 0.92 8.64 34.98
C GLY A 112 1.59 9.02 33.67
N GLY A 113 0.87 9.75 32.83
CA GLY A 113 1.42 10.37 31.62
C GLY A 113 1.66 9.40 30.46
N GLY A 114 1.50 9.90 29.24
CA GLY A 114 1.82 9.19 28.01
C GLY A 114 2.74 10.07 27.18
N GLN A 115 3.91 9.58 26.82
CA GLN A 115 4.81 10.26 25.91
C GLN A 115 4.78 9.54 24.56
N ALA A 116 4.83 10.29 23.47
CA ALA A 116 5.29 9.71 22.22
C ALA A 116 6.74 9.25 22.44
N GLY A 117 7.08 8.08 21.89
CA GLY A 117 8.46 7.60 21.89
C GLY A 117 9.31 8.53 21.02
N GLN A 118 9.96 9.49 21.68
CA GLN A 118 11.12 10.25 21.24
C GLN A 118 10.92 11.28 20.11
N GLU A 119 11.22 12.55 20.44
CA GLU A 119 11.27 13.71 19.53
C GLU A 119 12.39 13.64 18.46
N ASP A 120 13.37 12.76 18.63
CA ASP A 120 14.49 12.58 17.70
C ASP A 120 14.17 11.49 16.68
N TYR A 121 13.58 11.90 15.55
CA TYR A 121 13.55 11.12 14.30
C TYR A 121 14.99 10.93 13.82
N SER A 122 15.67 9.94 14.41
CA SER A 122 17.03 9.50 14.11
C SER A 122 16.98 8.02 13.73
N VAL A 123 17.83 7.58 12.81
CA VAL A 123 17.90 6.15 12.48
C VAL A 123 18.34 5.44 13.75
N PRO A 124 17.53 4.52 14.29
CA PRO A 124 17.78 3.98 15.61
C PRO A 124 19.10 3.22 15.60
N GLU A 125 19.87 3.35 16.67
CA GLU A 125 21.15 2.68 16.78
C GLU A 125 21.43 2.30 18.24
N ILE A 126 21.65 1.01 18.46
CA ILE A 126 22.10 0.44 19.73
C ILE A 126 23.47 -0.21 19.56
N SER A 127 24.38 0.10 20.49
CA SER A 127 25.69 -0.50 20.61
C SER A 127 25.77 -1.34 21.89
N LEU A 128 26.02 -2.64 21.74
CA LEU A 128 26.18 -3.59 22.85
C LEU A 128 27.67 -3.87 23.08
N PHE A 129 28.13 -3.75 24.31
CA PHE A 129 29.54 -3.90 24.68
C PHE A 129 29.75 -5.12 25.59
N PRO A 130 30.80 -5.92 25.34
CA PRO A 130 31.10 -7.11 26.14
C PRO A 130 31.67 -6.78 27.52
N GLU A 131 32.10 -5.54 27.77
CA GLU A 131 32.67 -5.09 29.05
C GLU A 131 31.85 -3.90 29.60
N GLU A 132 32.06 -3.55 30.86
CA GLU A 132 31.41 -2.38 31.46
C GLU A 132 31.99 -1.07 30.90
N ASN A 133 31.29 0.05 31.10
CA ASN A 133 31.74 1.38 30.71
C ASN A 133 32.06 1.56 29.21
N ALA A 134 31.33 0.85 28.34
CA ALA A 134 31.46 0.89 26.89
C ALA A 134 32.84 0.47 26.36
N GLU A 135 33.46 -0.52 27.01
CA GLU A 135 34.75 -1.10 26.61
C GLU A 135 34.60 -2.38 25.77
N GLY A 136 35.67 -2.72 25.05
CA GLY A 136 35.73 -3.91 24.19
C GLY A 136 35.12 -3.71 22.79
N LYS A 137 35.07 -4.81 22.02
CA LYS A 137 34.55 -4.79 20.64
C LYS A 137 33.03 -4.84 20.65
N LYS A 138 32.40 -3.70 20.33
CA LYS A 138 30.94 -3.57 20.26
C LYS A 138 30.28 -4.33 19.11
N VAL A 139 29.02 -4.69 19.31
CA VAL A 139 28.07 -5.12 18.28
C VAL A 139 27.04 -4.01 18.11
N ILE A 140 26.68 -3.69 16.87
CA ILE A 140 25.76 -2.58 16.57
C ILE A 140 24.53 -3.14 15.87
N PHE A 141 23.35 -2.71 16.31
CA PHE A 141 22.09 -2.94 15.60
C PHE A 141 21.47 -1.60 15.22
N ARG A 142 20.88 -1.54 14.03
CA ARG A 142 20.13 -0.39 13.51
C ARG A 142 18.68 -0.71 13.15
N ASP A 143 18.34 -1.98 13.29
CA ASP A 143 17.00 -2.47 13.07
C ASP A 143 16.68 -3.61 14.04
N THR A 144 15.44 -4.06 13.97
CA THR A 144 14.95 -5.25 14.64
C THR A 144 15.83 -6.45 14.33
N SER A 145 16.18 -7.20 15.38
CA SER A 145 16.82 -8.50 15.30
C SER A 145 16.05 -9.45 16.19
N ASP A 146 15.24 -10.30 15.56
CA ASP A 146 14.49 -11.37 16.23
C ASP A 146 15.43 -12.46 16.77
N ASP A 147 16.61 -12.64 16.18
CA ASP A 147 17.68 -13.48 16.74
C ASP A 147 19.03 -12.76 16.71
N ALA A 148 19.41 -12.16 17.84
CA ALA A 148 20.67 -11.44 17.99
C ALA A 148 21.86 -12.36 18.32
N ARG A 149 21.65 -13.68 18.40
CA ARG A 149 22.68 -14.61 18.89
C ARG A 149 23.86 -14.71 17.92
N ILE A 150 25.08 -14.76 18.48
CA ILE A 150 26.31 -14.97 17.71
C ILE A 150 26.76 -16.42 17.91
N PHE A 151 26.89 -17.18 16.83
CA PHE A 151 27.15 -18.62 16.87
C PHE A 151 26.13 -19.40 17.73
N GLY A 152 24.88 -18.94 17.79
CA GLY A 152 23.80 -19.56 18.56
C GLY A 152 23.79 -19.23 20.06
N PHE A 153 24.70 -18.38 20.54
CA PHE A 153 24.75 -17.92 21.93
C PHE A 153 24.24 -16.48 22.08
N PRO A 154 23.45 -16.16 23.13
CA PRO A 154 23.05 -14.79 23.43
C PRO A 154 24.25 -13.86 23.59
N ILE A 155 24.12 -12.62 23.13
CA ILE A 155 25.16 -11.61 23.31
C ILE A 155 25.22 -11.26 24.79
N LYS A 156 26.43 -11.26 25.37
CA LYS A 156 26.66 -10.76 26.73
C LYS A 156 26.95 -9.26 26.68
N ALA A 157 25.97 -8.42 26.97
CA ALA A 157 26.04 -6.96 26.91
C ALA A 157 26.25 -6.36 28.32
N ASN A 158 27.49 -6.32 28.79
CA ASN A 158 27.82 -5.77 30.10
C ASN A 158 27.64 -4.24 30.17
N SER A 159 27.69 -3.54 29.03
CA SER A 159 27.21 -2.16 28.93
C SER A 159 26.57 -1.90 27.58
N ILE A 160 25.72 -0.86 27.52
CA ILE A 160 24.93 -0.51 26.34
C ILE A 160 25.04 1.00 26.10
N ILE A 161 25.17 1.41 24.84
CA ILE A 161 24.93 2.79 24.42
C ILE A 161 23.79 2.79 23.42
N ILE A 162 22.75 3.56 23.71
CA ILE A 162 21.69 3.89 22.77
C ILE A 162 22.04 5.25 22.16
N ASN A 163 22.48 5.23 20.90
CA ASN A 163 22.85 6.44 20.17
C ASN A 163 21.61 7.16 19.61
N ALA A 164 20.60 6.38 19.21
CA ALA A 164 19.39 6.88 18.57
C ALA A 164 18.21 5.93 18.79
N GLY A 165 17.01 6.51 18.89
CA GLY A 165 15.75 5.82 19.08
C GLY A 165 15.55 5.18 20.46
N LEU A 166 14.39 4.53 20.61
CA LEU A 166 14.01 3.80 21.80
C LEU A 166 13.99 2.30 21.49
N TRP A 167 14.64 1.50 22.32
CA TRP A 167 14.88 0.08 22.07
C TRP A 167 14.25 -0.81 23.13
N LEU A 168 13.58 -1.86 22.67
CA LEU A 168 13.18 -3.02 23.47
C LEU A 168 14.27 -4.07 23.38
N VAL A 169 14.88 -4.39 24.53
CA VAL A 169 15.93 -5.38 24.63
C VAL A 169 15.41 -6.59 25.40
N TYR A 170 15.46 -7.77 24.76
CA TYR A 170 14.97 -9.03 25.30
C TYR A 170 16.14 -9.96 25.62
N ALA A 171 16.04 -10.67 26.74
CA ALA A 171 17.05 -11.65 27.14
C ALA A 171 17.04 -12.91 26.25
N GLN A 172 15.89 -13.23 25.66
CA GLN A 172 15.67 -14.40 24.81
C GLN A 172 15.49 -13.98 23.34
N PRO A 173 15.75 -14.89 22.38
CA PRO A 173 15.41 -14.65 20.98
C PRO A 173 13.89 -14.63 20.78
N PHE A 174 13.47 -14.13 19.62
CA PHE A 174 12.09 -14.03 19.15
C PHE A 174 11.18 -13.20 20.07
N PHE A 175 11.74 -12.12 20.64
CA PHE A 175 11.03 -11.16 21.50
C PHE A 175 10.35 -11.80 22.72
N GLN A 176 10.94 -12.87 23.25
CA GLN A 176 10.38 -13.58 24.39
C GLN A 176 10.77 -12.94 25.73
N GLY A 177 9.80 -12.89 26.64
CA GLY A 177 9.96 -12.35 27.99
C GLY A 177 9.62 -10.86 28.10
N VAL A 178 9.90 -10.28 29.28
CA VAL A 178 9.64 -8.86 29.53
C VAL A 178 10.81 -8.02 29.02
N PRO A 179 10.60 -7.13 28.03
CA PRO A 179 11.68 -6.31 27.48
C PRO A 179 12.17 -5.27 28.49
N ARG A 180 13.42 -4.85 28.32
CA ARG A 180 13.92 -3.59 28.89
C ARG A 180 13.70 -2.47 27.87
N VAL A 181 13.00 -1.42 28.28
CA VAL A 181 12.74 -0.22 27.46
C VAL A 181 13.88 0.77 27.69
N LEU A 182 14.77 0.91 26.71
CA LEU A 182 15.97 1.76 26.79
C LEU A 182 15.85 2.94 25.83
N GLU A 183 15.90 4.15 26.38
CA GLU A 183 15.98 5.42 25.64
C GLU A 183 17.44 5.79 25.35
N VAL A 184 17.64 6.81 24.51
CA VAL A 184 18.97 7.38 24.24
C VAL A 184 19.74 7.69 25.52
N GLY A 185 20.96 7.16 25.60
CA GLY A 185 21.77 7.22 26.80
C GLY A 185 22.81 6.11 26.91
N GLY A 186 23.68 6.24 27.90
CA GLY A 186 24.70 5.25 28.23
C GLY A 186 24.34 4.48 29.50
N PHE A 187 24.41 3.15 29.40
CA PHE A 187 24.12 2.21 30.48
C PHE A 187 25.41 1.46 30.84
N PRO A 188 26.16 1.92 31.87
CA PRO A 188 27.55 1.50 32.08
C PRO A 188 27.73 0.07 32.61
N ASN A 189 26.68 -0.55 33.17
CA ASN A 189 26.71 -1.89 33.76
C ASN A 189 25.33 -2.56 33.69
N PRO A 190 25.19 -3.89 33.94
CA PRO A 190 23.91 -4.61 33.85
C PRO A 190 22.79 -4.02 34.72
N ALA A 191 23.12 -3.57 35.93
CA ALA A 191 22.15 -2.96 36.84
C ALA A 191 21.61 -1.63 36.31
N ALA A 192 22.42 -0.86 35.58
CA ALA A 192 22.01 0.43 35.02
C ALA A 192 20.88 0.31 33.98
N TRP A 193 20.82 -0.80 33.24
CA TRP A 193 19.72 -1.09 32.30
C TRP A 193 18.74 -2.15 32.84
N GLY A 194 18.80 -2.43 34.15
CA GLY A 194 17.77 -3.14 34.90
C GLY A 194 17.80 -4.66 34.80
N VAL A 195 18.98 -5.28 34.67
CA VAL A 195 19.12 -6.75 34.65
C VAL A 195 20.21 -7.27 35.57
N GLU A 196 20.01 -8.49 36.08
CA GLU A 196 21.06 -9.24 36.79
C GLU A 196 21.97 -10.00 35.82
N GLN A 197 21.38 -10.60 34.79
CA GLN A 197 22.09 -11.34 33.75
C GLN A 197 22.08 -10.54 32.44
N PRO A 198 23.24 -10.11 31.91
CA PRO A 198 23.33 -9.20 30.78
C PRO A 198 23.24 -9.93 29.43
N TYR A 199 22.30 -10.85 29.29
CA TYR A 199 22.08 -11.56 28.04
C TYR A 199 21.11 -10.79 27.15
N VAL A 200 21.44 -10.71 25.86
CA VAL A 200 20.61 -10.13 24.82
C VAL A 200 20.39 -11.20 23.75
N GLY A 201 19.14 -11.62 23.60
CA GLY A 201 18.72 -12.63 22.63
C GLY A 201 17.98 -12.03 21.44
N SER A 202 17.29 -10.89 21.61
CA SER A 202 16.66 -10.12 20.53
C SER A 202 16.54 -8.65 20.91
N VAL A 203 16.46 -7.79 19.89
CA VAL A 203 16.33 -6.32 20.04
C VAL A 203 15.31 -5.78 19.04
N HIS A 204 14.51 -4.81 19.46
CA HIS A 204 13.49 -4.18 18.62
C HIS A 204 13.40 -2.68 18.89
N PRO A 205 13.77 -1.80 17.95
CA PRO A 205 13.54 -0.37 18.09
C PRO A 205 12.06 -0.04 17.87
N LEU A 206 11.50 0.87 18.67
CA LEU A 206 10.22 1.50 18.33
C LEU A 206 10.46 2.49 17.19
N LYS A 207 9.79 2.26 16.06
CA LYS A 207 9.82 3.13 14.89
C LYS A 207 8.39 3.49 14.49
N ILE A 208 8.25 4.53 13.69
CA ILE A 208 6.99 4.79 12.99
C ILE A 208 6.91 3.88 11.76
N GLY A 209 5.82 3.14 11.63
CA GLY A 209 5.57 2.19 10.54
C GLY A 209 5.34 2.88 9.20
N GLU A 210 4.88 2.15 8.18
CA GLU A 210 4.60 2.74 6.87
C GLU A 210 3.58 3.88 6.97
N PRO A 211 3.60 4.86 6.05
CA PRO A 211 2.58 5.90 6.02
C PRO A 211 1.17 5.34 5.93
N ARG A 212 0.24 5.86 6.75
CA ARG A 212 -1.14 5.38 6.87
C ARG A 212 -2.16 6.50 6.70
N VAL A 213 -3.10 6.30 5.79
CA VAL A 213 -4.22 7.21 5.51
C VAL A 213 -5.48 6.73 6.19
N GLU A 214 -6.05 7.57 7.07
CA GLU A 214 -7.24 7.20 7.85
C GLU A 214 -8.55 7.52 7.12
N LYS A 215 -8.57 8.63 6.36
CA LYS A 215 -9.79 9.14 5.72
C LYS A 215 -9.54 9.48 4.26
N PRO A 216 -9.22 8.49 3.39
CA PRO A 216 -8.88 8.74 1.99
C PRO A 216 -10.00 9.48 1.21
N GLY A 217 -11.26 9.26 1.58
CA GLY A 217 -12.43 9.89 0.95
C GLY A 217 -12.79 11.30 1.44
N GLU A 218 -12.16 11.81 2.50
CA GLU A 218 -12.53 13.09 3.14
C GLU A 218 -11.33 14.05 3.25
N PRO A 219 -10.72 14.47 2.12
CA PRO A 219 -9.54 15.32 2.15
C PRO A 219 -9.86 16.66 2.82
N LYS A 220 -9.12 16.98 3.90
CA LYS A 220 -9.21 18.27 4.58
C LYS A 220 -7.89 18.65 5.23
N LEU A 221 -7.30 19.75 4.78
CA LEU A 221 -6.08 20.34 5.32
C LEU A 221 -6.35 21.77 5.80
N VAL A 222 -5.87 22.13 6.99
CA VAL A 222 -5.98 23.47 7.55
C VAL A 222 -4.60 24.06 7.70
N LEU A 223 -4.34 25.13 6.96
CA LEU A 223 -3.09 25.87 6.99
C LEU A 223 -3.22 27.09 7.90
N TYR A 224 -2.19 27.38 8.68
CA TYR A 224 -2.06 28.58 9.51
C TYR A 224 -0.84 29.38 9.08
N ASP A 225 -0.91 30.71 9.12
CA ASP A 225 0.21 31.56 8.72
C ASP A 225 1.34 31.63 9.75
N LYS A 226 1.07 31.26 11.01
CA LYS A 226 2.05 31.20 12.10
C LYS A 226 2.23 29.78 12.65
N PRO A 227 3.36 29.50 13.32
CA PRO A 227 3.58 28.26 14.05
C PRO A 227 2.53 28.01 15.15
N TYR A 228 2.45 26.76 15.58
CA TYR A 228 1.59 26.29 16.68
C TYR A 228 0.10 26.65 16.51
N PHE A 229 -0.39 26.57 15.27
CA PHE A 229 -1.81 26.72 14.91
C PHE A 229 -2.41 28.07 15.28
N THR A 230 -1.61 29.14 15.17
CA THR A 230 -2.01 30.51 15.48
C THR A 230 -2.11 31.38 14.23
N GLY A 231 -2.71 32.57 14.37
CA GLY A 231 -2.80 33.54 13.29
C GLY A 231 -3.96 33.28 12.32
N LYS A 232 -3.81 33.70 11.06
CA LYS A 232 -4.84 33.50 10.02
C LYS A 232 -4.80 32.07 9.54
N SER A 233 -5.98 31.51 9.24
CA SER A 233 -6.08 30.15 8.73
C SER A 233 -6.84 30.05 7.40
N ARG A 234 -6.57 28.96 6.67
CA ARG A 234 -7.26 28.58 5.44
C ARG A 234 -7.49 27.08 5.42
N VAL A 235 -8.71 26.67 5.04
CA VAL A 235 -9.06 25.27 4.83
C VAL A 235 -8.95 24.93 3.35
N ILE A 236 -8.38 23.76 3.05
CA ILE A 236 -8.08 23.24 1.73
C ILE A 236 -8.70 21.83 1.62
N TYR A 237 -9.49 21.60 0.57
CA TYR A 237 -10.18 20.32 0.33
C TYR A 237 -9.74 19.62 -0.96
N THR A 238 -9.01 20.33 -1.81
CA THR A 238 -8.57 19.86 -3.13
C THR A 238 -7.21 20.47 -3.46
N ASN A 239 -6.60 20.01 -4.55
CA ASN A 239 -5.30 20.47 -5.02
C ASN A 239 -5.27 21.99 -5.17
N MET A 240 -4.24 22.63 -4.61
CA MET A 240 -3.99 24.06 -4.78
C MET A 240 -2.58 24.30 -5.28
N ARG A 241 -2.49 24.79 -6.52
CA ARG A 241 -1.24 25.13 -7.21
C ARG A 241 -0.55 26.36 -6.61
N ASP A 242 -1.29 27.21 -5.93
CA ASP A 242 -0.73 28.35 -5.19
C ASP A 242 -1.78 28.81 -4.18
N PHE A 243 -1.46 28.67 -2.89
CA PHE A 243 -2.34 29.16 -1.82
C PHE A 243 -1.83 30.45 -1.18
N MET A 244 -0.72 31.02 -1.64
CA MET A 244 -0.11 32.21 -1.04
C MET A 244 -0.40 33.49 -1.83
N THR A 245 -0.39 33.44 -3.16
CA THR A 245 -0.52 34.64 -4.01
C THR A 245 -1.96 35.07 -4.32
N ARG A 246 -2.98 34.41 -3.75
CA ARG A 246 -4.37 34.88 -3.87
C ARG A 246 -4.54 36.24 -3.17
N MET A 247 -4.41 37.29 -3.96
CA MET A 247 -4.66 38.68 -3.59
C MET A 247 -6.13 38.86 -3.23
N ASP A 248 -6.40 39.59 -2.15
CA ASP A 248 -7.75 40.06 -1.85
C ASP A 248 -8.17 41.19 -2.82
N ARG A 249 -9.42 41.69 -2.68
CA ARG A 249 -9.94 42.82 -3.48
C ARG A 249 -9.12 44.12 -3.34
N ARG A 250 -8.21 44.20 -2.38
CA ARG A 250 -7.35 45.36 -2.09
C ARG A 250 -5.89 45.15 -2.53
N GLN A 251 -5.60 44.08 -3.27
CA GLN A 251 -4.24 43.71 -3.71
C GLN A 251 -3.28 43.40 -2.54
N THR A 252 -3.81 42.88 -1.43
CA THR A 252 -3.00 42.38 -0.32
C THR A 252 -3.07 40.85 -0.24
N ALA A 253 -1.93 40.20 -0.02
CA ALA A 253 -1.89 38.74 0.15
C ALA A 253 -2.60 38.36 1.45
N PHE A 254 -3.53 37.40 1.38
CA PHE A 254 -4.27 36.95 2.56
C PHE A 254 -3.33 36.36 3.63
N MET A 255 -2.31 35.62 3.19
CA MET A 255 -1.25 34.98 3.99
C MET A 255 0.10 35.13 3.29
N CYS A 256 1.19 35.19 4.06
CA CYS A 256 2.55 35.39 3.54
C CYS A 256 3.52 34.23 3.85
N SER A 257 3.17 33.34 4.79
CA SER A 257 3.90 32.10 5.09
C SER A 257 2.93 30.96 5.41
N ALA A 258 3.44 29.72 5.31
CA ALA A 258 2.86 28.53 5.92
C ALA A 258 3.58 28.29 7.26
N GLY A 259 2.94 28.63 8.38
CA GLY A 259 3.56 28.53 9.70
C GLY A 259 3.29 27.19 10.40
N SER A 260 2.09 26.63 10.23
CA SER A 260 1.72 25.31 10.77
C SER A 260 0.54 24.69 10.00
N ILE A 261 0.38 23.38 10.07
CA ILE A 261 -0.59 22.59 9.28
C ILE A 261 -1.32 21.60 10.17
N LYS A 262 -2.65 21.50 10.02
CA LYS A 262 -3.43 20.36 10.52
C LYS A 262 -4.04 19.61 9.34
N VAL A 263 -3.64 18.36 9.16
CA VAL A 263 -4.26 17.46 8.18
C VAL A 263 -5.35 16.66 8.91
N GLN A 264 -6.61 16.93 8.60
CA GLN A 264 -7.77 16.35 9.28
C GLN A 264 -8.36 15.14 8.54
N GLY A 265 -7.98 14.96 7.28
CA GLY A 265 -8.38 13.82 6.47
C GLY A 265 -7.66 13.80 5.13
N GLY A 266 -7.45 12.59 4.62
CA GLY A 266 -6.71 12.29 3.41
C GLY A 266 -5.20 12.44 3.61
N CYS A 267 -4.46 11.99 2.61
CA CYS A 267 -3.01 12.16 2.56
C CYS A 267 -2.65 13.15 1.45
N TRP A 268 -1.68 14.02 1.73
CA TRP A 268 -1.35 15.15 0.89
C TRP A 268 0.14 15.19 0.57
N VAL A 269 0.47 15.85 -0.54
CA VAL A 269 1.84 16.24 -0.85
C VAL A 269 1.94 17.74 -0.80
N GLY A 270 2.78 18.24 0.09
CA GLY A 270 3.23 19.62 0.14
C GLY A 270 4.42 19.86 -0.79
N TYR A 271 4.47 21.05 -1.38
CA TYR A 271 5.56 21.44 -2.27
C TYR A 271 6.13 22.80 -1.88
N GLU A 272 7.46 22.88 -1.90
CA GLU A 272 8.24 24.09 -1.65
C GLU A 272 7.80 25.25 -2.58
N LYS A 273 7.48 24.98 -3.84
CA LYS A 273 7.17 26.01 -4.86
C LYS A 273 5.75 25.89 -5.41
N GLU A 274 5.29 26.94 -6.10
CA GLU A 274 3.99 26.91 -6.77
C GLU A 274 3.95 25.86 -7.89
N GLY A 275 2.75 25.41 -8.22
CA GLY A 275 2.50 24.52 -9.34
C GLY A 275 3.07 23.12 -9.15
N PHE A 276 3.19 22.65 -7.89
CA PHE A 276 3.67 21.33 -7.52
C PHE A 276 5.14 21.09 -7.90
N ARG A 277 6.02 22.04 -7.54
CA ARG A 277 7.45 22.02 -7.87
C ARG A 277 8.31 22.15 -6.62
N GLY A 278 9.60 21.82 -6.77
CA GLY A 278 10.57 21.86 -5.69
C GLY A 278 10.48 20.62 -4.81
N HIS A 279 11.04 20.71 -3.61
CA HIS A 279 11.02 19.60 -2.65
C HIS A 279 9.59 19.20 -2.31
N GLN A 280 9.38 17.90 -2.12
CA GLN A 280 8.08 17.31 -1.81
C GLN A 280 8.05 16.86 -0.35
N TYR A 281 6.91 17.05 0.29
CA TYR A 281 6.70 16.72 1.71
C TYR A 281 5.43 15.89 1.84
N LEU A 282 5.55 14.66 2.34
CA LEU A 282 4.36 13.88 2.71
C LEU A 282 3.66 14.52 3.91
N LEU A 283 2.35 14.71 3.78
CA LEU A 283 1.49 15.30 4.80
C LEU A 283 0.32 14.35 5.08
N GLU A 284 0.54 13.43 6.02
CA GLU A 284 -0.46 12.50 6.56
C GLU A 284 -1.38 13.19 7.58
N GLU A 285 -2.47 12.52 7.97
CA GLU A 285 -3.34 13.04 9.02
C GLU A 285 -2.57 13.30 10.34
N GLY A 286 -2.71 14.51 10.88
CA GLY A 286 -2.04 14.91 12.11
C GLY A 286 -1.76 16.40 12.21
N GLU A 287 -0.96 16.76 13.22
CA GLU A 287 -0.64 18.12 13.61
C GLU A 287 0.85 18.44 13.37
N TYR A 288 1.12 19.39 12.48
CA TYR A 288 2.47 19.86 12.16
C TYR A 288 2.66 21.29 12.66
N HIS A 289 3.33 21.44 13.80
CA HIS A 289 3.39 22.72 14.52
C HIS A 289 4.38 23.73 13.95
N ASP A 290 5.39 23.29 13.19
CA ASP A 290 6.27 24.12 12.38
C ASP A 290 6.87 23.33 11.20
N TRP A 291 7.67 24.00 10.37
CA TRP A 291 8.21 23.45 9.13
C TRP A 291 9.17 22.28 9.29
N ARG A 292 9.82 22.16 10.46
CA ARG A 292 10.73 21.06 10.75
C ARG A 292 9.95 19.76 10.91
N VAL A 293 8.73 19.86 11.45
CA VAL A 293 7.84 18.72 11.74
C VAL A 293 7.24 18.10 10.48
N TRP A 294 7.11 18.84 9.38
CA TRP A 294 6.73 18.24 8.09
C TRP A 294 7.95 17.91 7.21
N GLY A 295 9.16 17.99 7.76
CA GLY A 295 10.38 17.69 7.01
C GLY A 295 10.76 18.76 5.98
N GLY A 296 10.29 20.01 6.13
CA GLY A 296 10.64 21.14 5.25
C GLY A 296 12.14 21.39 5.18
N CYS A 297 12.71 21.60 3.99
CA CYS A 297 14.12 22.02 3.85
C CYS A 297 14.31 23.44 4.41
N ASP A 298 13.27 24.25 4.25
CA ASP A 298 13.07 25.55 4.87
C ASP A 298 11.57 25.71 5.23
N ALA A 299 11.16 26.95 5.51
CA ALA A 299 9.77 27.28 5.83
C ALA A 299 8.87 27.49 4.59
N GLU A 300 9.40 27.35 3.37
CA GLU A 300 8.63 27.58 2.15
C GLU A 300 7.71 26.38 1.86
N LEU A 301 6.42 26.70 1.70
CA LEU A 301 5.40 25.77 1.25
C LEU A 301 4.36 26.58 0.48
N ARG A 302 4.19 26.26 -0.79
CA ARG A 302 3.47 27.14 -1.74
C ARG A 302 2.33 26.43 -2.46
N SER A 303 2.42 25.12 -2.63
CA SER A 303 1.35 24.32 -3.24
C SER A 303 1.16 22.97 -2.54
N VAL A 304 -0.06 22.42 -2.65
CA VAL A 304 -0.44 21.12 -2.06
C VAL A 304 -1.31 20.32 -3.01
N ARG A 305 -1.14 18.99 -3.05
CA ARG A 305 -2.02 18.05 -3.77
C ARG A 305 -2.57 17.00 -2.81
N VAL A 306 -3.78 16.52 -3.07
CA VAL A 306 -4.34 15.32 -2.44
C VAL A 306 -3.80 14.10 -3.20
N ILE A 307 -3.28 13.11 -2.49
CA ILE A 307 -2.94 11.81 -3.06
C ILE A 307 -4.24 11.05 -3.28
N ARG A 308 -4.52 10.68 -4.53
CA ARG A 308 -5.73 9.92 -4.90
C ARG A 308 -5.31 8.61 -5.52
N ALA A 309 -4.98 7.66 -4.66
CA ALA A 309 -4.60 6.32 -5.06
C ALA A 309 -5.52 5.30 -4.38
N ASP A 310 -5.72 4.19 -5.10
CA ASP A 310 -6.11 2.95 -4.47
C ASP A 310 -4.89 2.43 -3.71
N LEU A 311 -5.00 2.31 -2.39
CA LEU A 311 -3.92 1.91 -1.49
C LEU A 311 -3.93 0.40 -1.23
N THR A 312 -4.81 -0.34 -1.90
CA THR A 312 -4.82 -1.80 -1.87
C THR A 312 -3.71 -2.37 -2.75
N GLU A 313 -3.09 -3.46 -2.27
CA GLU A 313 -2.09 -4.25 -3.01
C GLU A 313 -1.01 -3.40 -3.70
N PRO A 314 -0.16 -2.68 -2.96
CA PRO A 314 0.82 -1.77 -3.54
C PRO A 314 1.85 -2.56 -4.39
N MET A 315 2.13 -2.09 -5.60
CA MET A 315 3.14 -2.69 -6.47
C MET A 315 3.91 -1.63 -7.28
N LEU A 316 5.23 -1.68 -7.16
CA LEU A 316 6.20 -0.79 -7.80
C LEU A 316 7.25 -1.63 -8.54
N VAL A 317 7.68 -1.19 -9.71
CA VAL A 317 8.83 -1.77 -10.41
C VAL A 317 9.86 -0.69 -10.66
N MET A 318 11.09 -0.90 -10.20
CA MET A 318 12.23 0.00 -10.44
C MET A 318 13.18 -0.60 -11.46
N TYR A 319 13.72 0.22 -12.35
CA TYR A 319 14.64 -0.19 -13.41
C TYR A 319 16.00 0.46 -13.18
N ALA A 320 17.04 -0.34 -12.97
CA ALA A 320 18.38 0.19 -12.74
C ALA A 320 18.95 0.81 -14.00
N GLN A 321 19.85 1.78 -13.85
CA GLN A 321 20.66 2.27 -14.95
C GLN A 321 21.66 1.17 -15.39
N PRO A 322 21.75 0.83 -16.68
CA PRO A 322 22.74 -0.15 -17.15
C PRO A 322 24.16 0.41 -17.03
N ASP A 323 25.11 -0.42 -16.61
CA ASP A 323 26.54 -0.10 -16.71
C ASP A 323 26.99 -0.20 -18.17
N GLU A 324 27.88 0.70 -18.60
CA GLU A 324 28.47 0.67 -19.95
C GLU A 324 29.25 -0.64 -20.24
N GLU A 325 29.60 -1.40 -19.19
CA GLU A 325 30.41 -2.62 -19.26
C GLU A 325 29.61 -3.93 -19.12
N GLU A 326 28.33 -3.89 -18.73
CA GLU A 326 27.49 -5.09 -18.53
C GLU A 326 26.50 -5.30 -19.69
N VAL A 327 26.65 -6.41 -20.40
CA VAL A 327 25.82 -6.79 -21.55
C VAL A 327 24.52 -7.45 -21.06
N GLU A 328 23.38 -6.80 -21.35
CA GLU A 328 22.05 -7.39 -21.60
C GLU A 328 21.17 -7.90 -20.43
N GLN A 329 21.30 -7.42 -19.19
CA GLN A 329 20.24 -7.64 -18.20
C GLN A 329 19.75 -6.34 -17.58
N GLU A 330 18.56 -5.91 -17.99
CA GLU A 330 17.78 -4.90 -17.27
C GLU A 330 17.56 -5.40 -15.85
N SER A 331 18.27 -4.81 -14.88
CA SER A 331 18.06 -5.13 -13.46
C SER A 331 16.75 -4.46 -13.03
N THR A 332 15.68 -5.25 -13.07
CA THR A 332 14.36 -4.89 -12.58
C THR A 332 14.21 -5.29 -11.12
N PHE A 333 13.60 -4.44 -10.31
CA PHE A 333 13.28 -4.73 -8.93
C PHE A 333 11.79 -4.50 -8.68
N GLU A 334 11.05 -5.59 -8.49
CA GLU A 334 9.64 -5.57 -8.12
C GLU A 334 9.51 -5.44 -6.61
N VAL A 335 8.70 -4.49 -6.17
CA VAL A 335 8.56 -4.10 -4.77
C VAL A 335 7.09 -4.04 -4.40
N THR A 336 6.71 -4.72 -3.32
CA THR A 336 5.34 -4.79 -2.77
C THR A 336 5.25 -4.36 -1.31
N GLU A 337 6.39 -4.12 -0.66
CA GLU A 337 6.49 -3.73 0.74
C GLU A 337 7.55 -2.63 0.93
N ALA A 338 7.69 -2.13 2.16
CA ALA A 338 8.71 -1.13 2.45
C ALA A 338 10.13 -1.73 2.36
N ILE A 339 11.00 -1.07 1.60
CA ILE A 339 12.39 -1.47 1.40
C ILE A 339 13.30 -0.38 1.99
N PRO A 340 13.91 -0.61 3.17
CA PRO A 340 14.76 0.38 3.83
C PRO A 340 16.13 0.53 3.17
N ASP A 341 16.62 -0.49 2.45
CA ASP A 341 17.88 -0.43 1.71
C ASP A 341 17.79 -1.35 0.49
N VAL A 342 17.69 -0.76 -0.70
CA VAL A 342 17.55 -1.51 -1.96
C VAL A 342 18.77 -2.38 -2.26
N GLU A 343 19.97 -2.04 -1.75
CA GLU A 343 21.17 -2.85 -1.97
C GLU A 343 21.13 -4.18 -1.19
N LEU A 344 20.34 -4.28 -0.11
CA LEU A 344 20.12 -5.55 0.59
C LEU A 344 19.42 -6.60 -0.28
N PHE A 345 18.69 -6.14 -1.29
CA PHE A 345 17.97 -6.98 -2.25
C PHE A 345 18.73 -7.12 -3.58
N GLY A 346 20.00 -6.72 -3.62
CA GLY A 346 20.84 -6.82 -4.81
C GLY A 346 20.53 -5.78 -5.88
N TYR A 347 19.70 -4.77 -5.58
CA TYR A 347 19.41 -3.67 -6.49
C TYR A 347 20.41 -2.52 -6.32
N ARG A 348 20.68 -1.79 -7.40
CA ARG A 348 21.62 -0.65 -7.41
C ARG A 348 20.87 0.64 -7.05
N THR A 349 21.54 1.56 -6.37
CA THR A 349 20.91 2.84 -5.97
C THR A 349 20.69 3.83 -7.14
N THR A 350 21.23 3.54 -8.33
CA THR A 350 21.03 4.34 -9.55
C THR A 350 19.85 3.82 -10.37
N THR A 351 18.70 4.48 -10.22
CA THR A 351 17.42 4.13 -10.86
C THR A 351 17.17 5.00 -12.10
N CYS A 352 16.96 4.38 -13.26
CA CYS A 352 16.71 5.12 -14.51
C CYS A 352 15.21 5.40 -14.74
N SER A 353 14.33 4.48 -14.36
CA SER A 353 12.88 4.64 -14.49
C SER A 353 12.14 3.85 -13.43
N ILE A 354 10.90 4.24 -13.16
CA ILE A 354 10.03 3.65 -12.14
C ILE A 354 8.62 3.47 -12.72
N HIS A 355 8.02 2.30 -12.53
CA HIS A 355 6.64 2.02 -12.89
C HIS A 355 5.83 1.70 -11.63
N VAL A 356 4.92 2.60 -11.25
CA VAL A 356 3.93 2.33 -10.19
C VAL A 356 2.73 1.64 -10.82
N LEU A 357 2.56 0.34 -10.55
CA LEU A 357 1.47 -0.47 -11.09
C LEU A 357 0.17 -0.27 -10.27
N SER A 358 0.30 -0.22 -8.95
CA SER A 358 -0.78 -0.02 -7.96
C SER A 358 -0.23 0.62 -6.68
N GLY A 359 -1.13 1.19 -5.87
CA GLY A 359 -0.74 1.93 -4.67
C GLY A 359 -0.31 3.37 -4.94
N ALA A 360 0.09 4.04 -3.85
CA ALA A 360 0.95 5.21 -3.87
C ALA A 360 2.21 4.89 -3.08
N TRP A 361 3.34 5.45 -3.50
CA TRP A 361 4.66 5.11 -2.98
C TRP A 361 5.44 6.37 -2.67
N ILE A 362 6.45 6.22 -1.83
CA ILE A 362 7.44 7.26 -1.58
C ILE A 362 8.81 6.64 -1.84
N ALA A 363 9.56 7.23 -2.75
CA ALA A 363 10.97 6.93 -2.95
C ALA A 363 11.83 7.96 -2.23
N TYR A 364 13.00 7.53 -1.76
CA TYR A 364 13.90 8.34 -0.96
C TYR A 364 15.31 8.32 -1.53
N SER A 365 16.00 9.45 -1.45
CA SER A 365 17.39 9.55 -1.92
C SER A 365 18.37 8.75 -1.06
N HIS A 366 18.06 8.44 0.20
CA HIS A 366 18.94 7.70 1.12
C HIS A 366 18.26 6.46 1.73
N VAL A 367 19.04 5.62 2.41
CA VAL A 367 18.53 4.42 3.09
C VAL A 367 17.65 4.79 4.29
N ASP A 368 16.91 3.84 4.83
CA ASP A 368 16.06 3.96 6.02
C ASP A 368 15.02 5.09 5.91
N PHE A 369 14.46 5.27 4.70
CA PHE A 369 13.40 6.25 4.40
C PHE A 369 13.81 7.70 4.73
N SER A 370 15.06 8.03 4.45
CA SER A 370 15.68 9.32 4.76
C SER A 370 16.14 10.08 3.50
N GLY A 371 16.41 11.37 3.66
CA GLY A 371 16.74 12.28 2.58
C GLY A 371 15.50 12.88 1.91
N ASP A 372 15.67 13.25 0.64
CA ASP A 372 14.63 13.85 -0.19
C ASP A 372 13.54 12.82 -0.49
N GLN A 373 12.28 13.27 -0.45
CA GLN A 373 11.11 12.44 -0.72
C GLN A 373 10.58 12.66 -2.13
N TYR A 374 10.20 11.57 -2.80
CA TYR A 374 9.57 11.60 -4.12
C TYR A 374 8.26 10.80 -4.06
N ILE A 375 7.12 11.49 -4.08
CA ILE A 375 5.81 10.84 -3.95
C ILE A 375 5.34 10.39 -5.34
N LEU A 376 5.19 9.08 -5.50
CA LEU A 376 4.88 8.39 -6.74
C LEU A 376 3.44 7.83 -6.69
N GLU A 377 2.56 8.38 -7.51
CA GLU A 377 1.24 7.79 -7.79
C GLU A 377 1.31 6.87 -9.02
N LYS A 378 0.28 6.04 -9.22
CA LYS A 378 0.16 5.12 -10.35
C LYS A 378 0.55 5.77 -11.69
N GLY A 379 1.51 5.17 -12.38
CA GLY A 379 2.05 5.71 -13.62
C GLY A 379 3.48 5.25 -13.93
N PHE A 380 3.96 5.59 -15.12
CA PHE A 380 5.33 5.33 -15.56
C PHE A 380 6.14 6.63 -15.50
N TYR A 381 7.24 6.60 -14.77
CA TYR A 381 8.20 7.69 -14.61
C TYR A 381 9.47 7.29 -15.35
N SER A 382 9.71 7.92 -16.49
CA SER A 382 10.74 7.53 -17.47
C SER A 382 12.15 7.98 -17.10
N ASN A 383 12.29 8.96 -16.21
CA ASN A 383 13.56 9.56 -15.79
C ASN A 383 13.40 10.33 -14.48
N SER A 384 14.51 10.76 -13.89
CA SER A 384 14.54 11.43 -12.59
C SER A 384 13.77 12.74 -12.48
N ALA A 385 13.63 13.48 -13.57
CA ALA A 385 12.84 14.70 -13.57
C ALA A 385 11.33 14.40 -13.42
N ASP A 386 10.86 13.23 -13.86
CA ASP A 386 9.44 12.86 -13.78
C ASP A 386 8.97 12.69 -12.33
N TRP A 387 9.84 12.18 -11.44
CA TRP A 387 9.56 12.11 -10.01
C TRP A 387 10.08 13.32 -9.21
N GLY A 388 10.68 14.30 -9.89
CA GLY A 388 11.10 15.56 -9.29
C GLY A 388 12.48 15.54 -8.62
N SER A 389 13.34 14.58 -8.96
CA SER A 389 14.74 14.56 -8.53
C SER A 389 15.67 15.27 -9.53
N SER A 390 16.82 15.73 -9.06
CA SER A 390 17.94 16.19 -9.91
C SER A 390 18.90 15.08 -10.32
N ASP A 391 18.79 13.91 -9.71
CA ASP A 391 19.62 12.74 -9.97
C ASP A 391 18.82 11.43 -9.94
N ASN A 392 19.49 10.34 -10.28
CA ASN A 392 18.91 9.00 -10.36
C ASN A 392 19.01 8.23 -9.05
N HIS A 393 19.34 8.87 -7.92
CA HIS A 393 19.68 8.16 -6.70
C HIS A 393 18.43 7.85 -5.87
N ILE A 394 18.06 6.57 -5.80
CA ILE A 394 16.99 6.05 -4.94
C ILE A 394 17.57 4.90 -4.11
N CYS A 395 17.49 5.02 -2.79
CA CYS A 395 18.10 4.08 -1.85
C CYS A 395 17.08 3.31 -1.01
N SER A 396 15.88 3.87 -0.83
CA SER A 396 14.78 3.22 -0.11
C SER A 396 13.43 3.63 -0.68
N VAL A 397 12.42 2.78 -0.51
CA VAL A 397 11.05 3.00 -0.98
C VAL A 397 10.05 2.46 0.02
N GLN A 398 8.91 3.12 0.23
CA GLN A 398 7.82 2.56 1.04
C GLN A 398 6.43 2.89 0.47
N PRO A 399 5.46 1.98 0.59
CA PRO A 399 4.09 2.23 0.16
C PRO A 399 3.37 3.14 1.16
N ILE A 400 2.36 3.85 0.68
CA ILE A 400 1.35 4.50 1.49
C ILE A 400 0.18 3.52 1.62
N LEU A 401 -0.20 3.20 2.85
CA LEU A 401 -1.22 2.21 3.17
C LEU A 401 -2.50 2.88 3.70
N GLU A 402 -3.62 2.17 3.64
CA GLU A 402 -4.82 2.58 4.36
C GLU A 402 -4.70 2.19 5.84
N ALA A 403 -5.09 3.08 6.74
CA ALA A 403 -5.12 2.76 8.17
C ALA A 403 -6.23 1.73 8.45
N PRO A 404 -6.06 0.83 9.43
CA PRO A 404 -7.10 -0.12 9.81
C PRO A 404 -8.38 0.63 10.19
N SER A 405 -9.48 0.37 9.47
CA SER A 405 -10.73 1.09 9.69
C SER A 405 -11.20 0.95 11.14
N GLU A 406 -11.70 2.05 11.73
CA GLU A 406 -12.14 2.10 13.14
C GLU A 406 -13.21 1.03 13.49
N ASN A 407 -13.92 0.49 12.49
CA ASN A 407 -15.06 -0.44 12.63
C ASN A 407 -14.75 -1.92 12.34
N GLN A 408 -13.51 -2.40 12.46
CA GLN A 408 -13.20 -3.84 12.32
C GLN A 408 -13.76 -4.77 13.43
N GLY A 409 -14.85 -4.37 14.10
CA GLY A 409 -15.81 -5.31 14.65
C GLY A 409 -16.79 -5.77 13.55
N SER A 410 -16.43 -6.84 12.83
CA SER A 410 -17.34 -7.65 11.99
C SER A 410 -18.34 -6.85 11.12
N VAL A 411 -17.88 -6.11 10.11
CA VAL A 411 -18.77 -5.67 9.03
C VAL A 411 -18.76 -6.75 7.95
N ARG A 412 -19.86 -7.50 7.85
CA ARG A 412 -20.17 -8.25 6.63
C ARG A 412 -20.26 -7.24 5.48
N SER A 413 -19.27 -7.25 4.60
CA SER A 413 -19.30 -6.67 3.25
C SER A 413 -20.71 -6.75 2.65
N VAL A 414 -21.25 -5.62 2.16
CA VAL A 414 -22.56 -5.62 1.48
C VAL A 414 -22.51 -6.49 0.22
N VAL A 415 -21.37 -6.47 -0.48
CA VAL A 415 -21.04 -7.37 -1.58
C VAL A 415 -19.59 -7.81 -1.40
N ARG A 416 -19.37 -9.12 -1.44
CA ARG A 416 -18.07 -9.74 -1.21
C ARG A 416 -17.56 -10.24 -2.55
N HIS A 417 -16.47 -9.65 -3.04
CA HIS A 417 -15.68 -9.99 -4.21
C HIS A 417 -16.48 -10.18 -5.51
N LEU A 418 -16.45 -9.19 -6.40
CA LEU A 418 -17.03 -9.30 -7.74
C LEU A 418 -15.96 -9.77 -8.74
N VAL A 419 -16.14 -10.97 -9.32
CA VAL A 419 -15.20 -11.57 -10.31
C VAL A 419 -15.39 -11.00 -11.73
N GLU A 420 -16.42 -10.15 -11.92
CA GLU A 420 -16.76 -9.49 -13.19
C GLU A 420 -17.26 -8.07 -12.88
N SER A 421 -17.34 -7.17 -13.87
CA SER A 421 -18.00 -5.87 -13.65
C SER A 421 -19.51 -6.07 -13.53
N TRP A 422 -20.18 -5.35 -12.62
CA TRP A 422 -21.64 -5.44 -12.42
C TRP A 422 -22.29 -4.08 -12.61
N VAL A 423 -23.54 -4.08 -13.08
CA VAL A 423 -24.41 -2.91 -12.99
C VAL A 423 -25.46 -3.18 -11.93
N VAL A 424 -25.54 -2.31 -10.94
CA VAL A 424 -26.58 -2.32 -9.91
C VAL A 424 -27.60 -1.22 -10.18
N TYR A 425 -28.87 -1.51 -9.95
CA TYR A 425 -30.00 -0.65 -10.26
C TYR A 425 -30.82 -0.35 -9.02
N GLU A 426 -31.29 0.89 -8.87
CA GLU A 426 -32.17 1.26 -7.77
C GLU A 426 -33.58 0.68 -7.88
N GLY A 427 -34.04 0.41 -9.10
CA GLY A 427 -35.36 -0.16 -9.39
C GLY A 427 -35.34 -1.67 -9.59
N ARG A 428 -36.52 -2.29 -9.52
CA ARG A 428 -36.70 -3.70 -9.91
C ARG A 428 -36.62 -3.84 -11.44
N GLU A 429 -36.30 -5.03 -11.92
CA GLU A 429 -36.26 -5.32 -13.37
C GLU A 429 -35.29 -4.41 -14.17
N PHE A 430 -34.14 -4.08 -13.59
CA PHE A 430 -33.08 -3.25 -14.21
C PHE A 430 -33.55 -1.83 -14.58
N SER A 431 -34.41 -1.24 -13.74
CA SER A 431 -34.94 0.11 -13.92
C SER A 431 -34.34 1.10 -12.92
N GLY A 432 -34.49 2.40 -13.18
CA GLY A 432 -33.99 3.47 -12.29
C GLY A 432 -32.51 3.82 -12.51
N ASN A 433 -31.91 4.48 -11.53
CA ASN A 433 -30.50 4.86 -11.60
C ASN A 433 -29.61 3.61 -11.60
N LEU A 434 -28.56 3.66 -12.42
CA LEU A 434 -27.60 2.57 -12.57
C LEU A 434 -26.24 3.00 -12.01
N TYR A 435 -25.54 2.06 -11.40
CA TYR A 435 -24.17 2.22 -10.92
C TYR A 435 -23.33 1.04 -11.40
N ILE A 436 -22.15 1.32 -11.94
CA ILE A 436 -21.23 0.31 -12.46
C ILE A 436 -20.20 0.02 -11.37
N LEU A 437 -20.07 -1.26 -11.03
CA LEU A 437 -19.10 -1.79 -10.10
C LEU A 437 -18.04 -2.53 -10.90
N SER A 438 -16.77 -2.15 -10.72
CA SER A 438 -15.65 -2.96 -11.18
C SER A 438 -15.41 -4.13 -10.22
N GLU A 439 -14.47 -5.02 -10.58
CA GLU A 439 -13.92 -5.98 -9.64
C GLU A 439 -13.40 -5.25 -8.38
N GLY A 440 -13.72 -5.80 -7.21
CA GLY A 440 -13.40 -5.19 -5.92
C GLY A 440 -14.36 -5.57 -4.80
N ASP A 441 -14.00 -5.20 -3.58
CA ASP A 441 -14.81 -5.35 -2.37
C ASP A 441 -15.49 -4.03 -2.00
N TYR A 442 -16.81 -4.09 -1.79
CA TYR A 442 -17.63 -2.91 -1.55
C TYR A 442 -18.24 -2.95 -0.16
N PRO A 443 -17.62 -2.31 0.85
CA PRO A 443 -18.08 -2.37 2.23
C PRO A 443 -19.40 -1.58 2.47
N ASN A 444 -19.77 -0.65 1.59
CA ASN A 444 -21.00 0.16 1.70
C ASN A 444 -21.46 0.76 0.35
N PHE A 445 -22.66 1.35 0.30
CA PHE A 445 -23.19 1.97 -0.92
C PHE A 445 -22.33 3.12 -1.46
N THR A 446 -21.67 3.89 -0.59
CA THR A 446 -20.76 4.96 -1.02
C THR A 446 -19.57 4.41 -1.81
N SER A 447 -18.99 3.28 -1.37
CA SER A 447 -17.91 2.59 -2.10
C SER A 447 -18.35 2.10 -3.48
N MET A 448 -19.64 1.84 -3.67
CA MET A 448 -20.27 1.45 -4.94
C MET A 448 -20.57 2.64 -5.86
N GLY A 449 -20.19 3.86 -5.47
CA GLY A 449 -20.58 5.11 -6.14
C GLY A 449 -22.06 5.48 -5.95
N CYS A 450 -22.77 4.80 -5.05
CA CYS A 450 -24.18 5.04 -4.76
C CYS A 450 -24.36 6.07 -3.63
N PRO A 451 -25.47 6.84 -3.60
CA PRO A 451 -25.81 7.71 -2.48
C PRO A 451 -25.98 6.93 -1.15
N PRO A 452 -25.79 7.58 0.02
CA PRO A 452 -25.87 6.91 1.34
C PRO A 452 -27.22 6.24 1.67
N ASN A 453 -28.30 6.62 0.98
CA ASN A 453 -29.65 6.08 1.14
C ASN A 453 -30.12 5.29 -0.10
N CYS A 454 -29.19 4.91 -0.98
CA CYS A 454 -29.49 4.10 -2.17
C CYS A 454 -30.13 2.77 -1.76
N VAL A 455 -31.12 2.32 -2.53
CA VAL A 455 -31.72 0.99 -2.39
C VAL A 455 -31.45 0.25 -3.68
N ILE A 456 -30.62 -0.79 -3.66
CA ILE A 456 -30.38 -1.63 -4.84
C ILE A 456 -31.47 -2.69 -4.91
N LEU A 457 -32.25 -2.70 -5.99
CA LEU A 457 -33.39 -3.61 -6.19
C LEU A 457 -33.19 -4.61 -7.35
N SER A 458 -32.19 -4.41 -8.21
CA SER A 458 -31.77 -5.41 -9.19
C SER A 458 -30.31 -5.22 -9.60
N LEU A 459 -29.66 -6.28 -10.10
CA LEU A 459 -28.24 -6.28 -10.46
C LEU A 459 -28.00 -7.19 -11.67
N LYS A 460 -27.09 -6.79 -12.56
CA LYS A 460 -26.76 -7.51 -13.80
C LYS A 460 -25.25 -7.55 -13.97
N THR A 461 -24.68 -8.68 -14.38
CA THR A 461 -23.29 -8.73 -14.81
C THR A 461 -23.09 -7.93 -16.09
N VAL A 462 -21.98 -7.20 -16.17
CA VAL A 462 -21.45 -6.63 -17.40
C VAL A 462 -20.55 -7.70 -18.01
N PRO A 463 -20.95 -8.34 -19.12
CA PRO A 463 -20.07 -9.31 -19.78
C PRO A 463 -18.81 -8.59 -20.22
N LEU A 464 -17.64 -9.06 -19.76
CA LEU A 464 -16.36 -8.59 -20.28
C LEU A 464 -16.18 -9.17 -21.68
N VAL A 465 -16.22 -8.29 -22.67
CA VAL A 465 -16.06 -8.64 -24.09
C VAL A 465 -14.79 -7.98 -24.62
N PHE A 466 -13.84 -8.79 -25.05
CA PHE A 466 -12.72 -8.34 -25.86
C PHE A 466 -13.25 -7.99 -27.25
N SER A 467 -13.53 -6.70 -27.44
CA SER A 467 -13.99 -6.08 -28.68
C SER A 467 -13.17 -4.81 -28.91
N VAL A 468 -13.26 -4.20 -30.10
CA VAL A 468 -12.62 -2.89 -30.34
C VAL A 468 -13.31 -1.86 -29.43
N PRO A 469 -12.62 -1.30 -28.42
CA PRO A 469 -13.24 -0.35 -27.51
C PRO A 469 -13.41 0.98 -28.23
N SER A 470 -14.65 1.44 -28.32
CA SER A 470 -14.97 2.74 -28.91
C SER A 470 -15.95 3.46 -28.00
N VAL A 471 -15.72 4.75 -27.79
CA VAL A 471 -16.68 5.64 -27.12
C VAL A 471 -17.14 6.65 -28.15
N SER A 472 -18.43 6.60 -28.50
CA SER A 472 -19.08 7.60 -29.35
C SER A 472 -19.72 8.67 -28.48
N LEU A 473 -19.23 9.90 -28.60
CA LEU A 473 -19.79 11.08 -27.97
C LEU A 473 -20.65 11.84 -28.97
N PHE A 474 -21.90 12.13 -28.61
CA PHE A 474 -22.82 12.86 -29.45
C PHE A 474 -22.98 14.29 -28.92
N GLY A 475 -22.92 15.26 -29.82
CA GLY A 475 -23.01 16.68 -29.48
C GLY A 475 -24.37 17.15 -28.96
N LEU A 476 -25.41 16.32 -29.03
CA LEU A 476 -26.76 16.59 -28.53
C LEU A 476 -27.30 15.40 -27.72
N GLU A 477 -28.39 15.63 -27.00
CA GLU A 477 -29.14 14.59 -26.30
C GLU A 477 -29.70 13.53 -27.27
N CYS A 478 -30.05 12.36 -26.76
CA CYS A 478 -30.62 11.25 -27.53
C CYS A 478 -29.72 10.68 -28.65
N LEU A 479 -28.39 10.79 -28.52
CA LEU A 479 -27.41 10.33 -29.52
C LEU A 479 -27.52 11.07 -30.87
N GLU A 480 -27.96 12.34 -30.84
CA GLU A 480 -28.06 13.18 -32.02
C GLU A 480 -26.89 14.16 -32.15
N GLY A 481 -26.69 14.72 -33.34
CA GLY A 481 -25.64 15.70 -33.61
C GLY A 481 -24.30 15.07 -34.02
N ARG A 482 -23.21 15.83 -33.89
CA ARG A 482 -21.88 15.42 -34.34
C ARG A 482 -21.35 14.30 -33.44
N GLU A 483 -21.18 13.11 -34.02
CA GLU A 483 -20.51 11.98 -33.38
C GLU A 483 -18.99 12.21 -33.37
N ILE A 484 -18.37 12.00 -32.20
CA ILE A 484 -16.93 11.94 -32.02
C ILE A 484 -16.64 10.58 -31.40
N THR A 485 -16.06 9.68 -32.20
CA THR A 485 -15.56 8.40 -31.71
C THR A 485 -14.13 8.59 -31.25
N VAL A 486 -13.86 8.21 -30.00
CA VAL A 486 -12.50 8.21 -29.43
C VAL A 486 -12.09 6.75 -29.23
N ASP A 487 -10.99 6.38 -29.89
CA ASP A 487 -10.32 5.10 -29.70
C ASP A 487 -9.26 5.30 -28.60
N THR A 488 -9.46 4.71 -27.43
CA THR A 488 -8.49 4.77 -26.32
C THR A 488 -7.44 3.67 -26.45
N GLU A 489 -6.20 3.98 -26.09
CA GLU A 489 -5.09 3.02 -26.04
C GLU A 489 -5.39 1.90 -25.02
N VAL A 490 -5.52 0.66 -25.51
CA VAL A 490 -5.91 -0.50 -24.69
C VAL A 490 -4.65 -1.12 -24.09
N ARG A 491 -4.59 -1.21 -22.75
CA ARG A 491 -3.58 -2.03 -22.05
C ARG A 491 -3.63 -3.46 -22.60
N ARG A 492 -2.48 -4.03 -22.99
CA ARG A 492 -2.39 -5.44 -23.41
C ARG A 492 -2.67 -6.34 -22.21
N HIS A 493 -3.87 -6.91 -22.15
CA HIS A 493 -4.19 -7.96 -21.19
C HIS A 493 -3.82 -9.29 -21.83
N PHE A 494 -2.97 -10.05 -21.14
CA PHE A 494 -2.62 -11.41 -21.56
C PHE A 494 -3.64 -12.38 -20.98
N PHE A 495 -3.98 -13.42 -21.75
CA PHE A 495 -4.91 -14.44 -21.32
C PHE A 495 -4.63 -15.78 -22.00
N ARG A 496 -5.08 -16.86 -21.37
CA ARG A 496 -5.18 -18.18 -21.98
C ARG A 496 -6.60 -18.42 -22.48
N ILE A 497 -6.75 -19.10 -23.61
CA ILE A 497 -8.05 -19.49 -24.14
C ILE A 497 -8.22 -21.00 -23.91
N LYS A 498 -9.13 -21.38 -23.03
CA LYS A 498 -9.39 -22.76 -22.66
C LYS A 498 -10.66 -23.29 -23.32
N SER A 499 -10.58 -24.48 -23.89
CA SER A 499 -11.76 -25.21 -24.36
C SER A 499 -12.54 -25.73 -23.16
N LYS A 500 -13.79 -25.28 -22.99
CA LYS A 500 -14.64 -25.73 -21.88
C LYS A 500 -14.92 -27.24 -21.89
N GLU A 501 -15.09 -27.81 -23.09
CA GLU A 501 -15.41 -29.23 -23.25
C GLU A 501 -14.20 -30.13 -22.98
N ARG A 502 -13.00 -29.72 -23.44
CA ARG A 502 -11.78 -30.55 -23.36
C ARG A 502 -10.87 -30.20 -22.18
N GLY A 503 -11.03 -29.02 -21.58
CA GLY A 503 -10.15 -28.51 -20.53
C GLY A 503 -8.74 -28.13 -21.00
N HIS A 504 -8.50 -28.14 -22.31
CA HIS A 504 -7.20 -27.91 -22.96
C HIS A 504 -7.09 -26.48 -23.49
N PHE A 505 -5.87 -26.03 -23.76
CA PHE A 505 -5.60 -24.64 -24.15
C PHE A 505 -5.39 -24.49 -25.66
N LEU A 506 -5.84 -23.36 -26.19
CA LEU A 506 -5.50 -22.88 -27.52
C LEU A 506 -4.01 -22.55 -27.54
N SER A 507 -3.24 -23.20 -28.40
CA SER A 507 -1.78 -23.05 -28.45
C SER A 507 -1.25 -23.19 -29.88
N ILE A 508 -0.07 -22.64 -30.11
CA ILE A 508 0.65 -22.78 -31.37
C ILE A 508 1.54 -24.03 -31.33
N GLN A 509 1.45 -24.87 -32.36
CA GLN A 509 2.24 -26.09 -32.49
C GLN A 509 3.21 -26.03 -33.68
N GLY A 510 4.48 -26.36 -33.45
CA GLY A 510 5.56 -26.26 -34.43
C GLY A 510 6.16 -24.84 -34.46
N GLY A 511 7.48 -24.74 -34.26
CA GLY A 511 8.19 -23.48 -34.04
C GLY A 511 7.83 -22.36 -35.01
N VAL A 512 7.55 -21.17 -34.47
CA VAL A 512 7.11 -20.00 -35.25
C VAL A 512 8.27 -19.32 -35.98
N GLU A 513 9.51 -19.58 -35.58
CA GLU A 513 10.71 -18.94 -36.13
C GLU A 513 11.07 -19.40 -37.54
N GLU A 514 10.57 -20.56 -38.00
CA GLU A 514 10.95 -21.14 -39.31
C GLU A 514 9.85 -21.05 -40.39
N ILE A 515 8.60 -20.67 -40.04
CA ILE A 515 7.44 -20.77 -40.95
C ILE A 515 6.68 -19.44 -41.01
N LYS A 516 6.20 -19.05 -42.21
CA LYS A 516 5.32 -17.88 -42.44
C LYS A 516 3.95 -17.95 -41.74
N SER A 517 3.69 -19.03 -41.00
CA SER A 517 2.40 -19.35 -40.37
C SER A 517 2.56 -20.31 -39.20
N GLY A 518 1.92 -20.01 -38.08
CA GLY A 518 1.80 -20.90 -36.93
C GLY A 518 0.55 -21.77 -37.03
N ARG A 519 0.67 -23.07 -36.73
CA ARG A 519 -0.48 -23.97 -36.66
C ARG A 519 -1.14 -23.81 -35.29
N VAL A 520 -2.44 -23.51 -35.27
CA VAL A 520 -3.20 -23.31 -34.03
C VAL A 520 -4.02 -24.56 -33.72
N VAL A 521 -3.83 -25.10 -32.52
CA VAL A 521 -4.47 -26.32 -32.04
C VAL A 521 -4.96 -26.14 -30.60
N VAL A 522 -5.83 -27.05 -30.16
CA VAL A 522 -6.19 -27.19 -28.75
C VAL A 522 -5.44 -28.39 -28.17
N THR A 523 -4.56 -28.16 -27.19
CA THR A 523 -3.65 -29.19 -26.63
C THR A 523 -3.51 -29.07 -25.11
N GLU A 524 -3.25 -30.21 -24.46
CA GLU A 524 -2.92 -30.29 -23.04
C GLU A 524 -1.45 -29.94 -22.78
N GLN A 525 -0.55 -30.39 -23.68
CA GLN A 525 0.86 -30.10 -23.60
C GLN A 525 1.14 -28.78 -24.32
N VAL A 526 1.41 -27.75 -23.53
CA VAL A 526 1.81 -26.42 -23.98
C VAL A 526 3.33 -26.33 -23.96
N GLU A 527 3.92 -25.91 -25.08
CA GLU A 527 5.36 -25.65 -25.18
C GLU A 527 5.64 -24.15 -24.97
N GLY A 528 6.48 -23.81 -24.00
CA GLY A 528 6.87 -22.42 -23.74
C GLY A 528 5.67 -21.48 -23.47
N MET A 529 5.63 -20.35 -24.17
CA MET A 529 4.54 -19.34 -24.07
C MET A 529 3.51 -19.46 -25.22
N SER A 530 3.41 -20.63 -25.85
CA SER A 530 2.61 -20.84 -27.07
C SER A 530 1.10 -20.72 -26.88
N ASP A 531 0.62 -20.77 -25.64
CA ASP A 531 -0.78 -20.64 -25.23
C ASP A 531 -1.16 -19.25 -24.71
N ILE A 532 -0.22 -18.30 -24.68
CA ILE A 532 -0.48 -16.95 -24.18
C ILE A 532 -0.92 -16.04 -25.32
N TRP A 533 -2.14 -15.54 -25.21
CA TRP A 533 -2.78 -14.67 -26.18
C TRP A 533 -2.98 -13.27 -25.62
N PHE A 534 -3.13 -12.29 -26.50
CA PHE A 534 -3.57 -10.95 -26.14
C PHE A 534 -4.48 -10.40 -27.24
N TYR A 535 -5.36 -9.48 -26.87
CA TYR A 535 -6.28 -8.82 -27.78
C TYR A 535 -5.80 -7.41 -28.07
N GLN A 536 -5.69 -7.03 -29.34
CA GLN A 536 -5.32 -5.67 -29.75
C GLN A 536 -6.04 -5.31 -31.05
N GLU A 537 -6.79 -4.21 -31.07
CA GLU A 537 -7.40 -3.64 -32.28
C GLU A 537 -8.25 -4.64 -33.09
N GLY A 538 -9.05 -5.48 -32.41
CA GLY A 538 -9.85 -6.50 -33.11
C GLY A 538 -9.14 -7.82 -33.29
N LEU A 539 -7.82 -7.89 -33.07
CA LEU A 539 -6.99 -9.05 -33.36
C LEU A 539 -6.73 -9.86 -32.10
N ILE A 540 -6.87 -11.18 -32.19
CA ILE A 540 -6.34 -12.12 -31.21
C ILE A 540 -4.93 -12.52 -31.67
N LYS A 541 -3.93 -12.18 -30.87
CA LYS A 541 -2.50 -12.30 -31.18
C LYS A 541 -1.82 -13.17 -30.14
N ASN A 542 -0.69 -13.79 -30.49
CA ASN A 542 0.05 -14.64 -29.57
C ASN A 542 1.34 -13.96 -29.08
N LYS A 543 1.69 -14.18 -27.82
CA LYS A 543 2.88 -13.58 -27.19
C LYS A 543 4.19 -14.00 -27.87
N LEU A 544 4.30 -15.22 -28.40
CA LEU A 544 5.50 -15.68 -29.13
C LEU A 544 5.66 -15.03 -30.50
N ALA A 545 4.57 -14.55 -31.11
CA ALA A 545 4.61 -13.90 -32.42
C ALA A 545 3.69 -12.66 -32.45
N PRO A 546 4.10 -11.56 -31.81
CA PRO A 546 3.27 -10.36 -31.67
C PRO A 546 2.97 -9.63 -32.98
N ALA A 547 3.62 -9.98 -34.09
CA ALA A 547 3.37 -9.45 -35.43
C ALA A 547 2.39 -10.30 -36.26
N MET A 548 1.80 -11.34 -35.65
CA MET A 548 0.84 -12.24 -36.27
C MET A 548 -0.47 -12.27 -35.47
N SER A 549 -1.57 -12.63 -36.15
CA SER A 549 -2.90 -12.75 -35.55
C SER A 549 -3.62 -14.01 -36.04
N LEU A 550 -4.71 -14.38 -35.36
CA LEU A 550 -5.59 -15.46 -35.82
C LEU A 550 -6.26 -15.10 -37.15
N GLN A 551 -6.08 -15.97 -38.14
CA GLN A 551 -6.56 -15.81 -39.50
C GLN A 551 -7.17 -17.13 -40.03
N VAL A 552 -8.34 -17.06 -40.64
CA VAL A 552 -8.97 -18.13 -41.42
C VAL A 552 -8.21 -18.30 -42.74
N MET A 553 -7.82 -19.54 -43.02
CA MET A 553 -7.01 -19.93 -44.16
C MET A 553 -7.87 -20.48 -45.30
N GLY A 554 -7.81 -19.82 -46.47
CA GLY A 554 -8.43 -20.30 -47.70
C GLY A 554 -9.77 -19.61 -47.96
N ASN A 555 -10.68 -20.30 -48.66
CA ASN A 555 -12.07 -19.83 -48.81
C ASN A 555 -12.81 -20.00 -47.48
N VAL A 556 -13.69 -19.04 -47.19
CA VAL A 556 -14.45 -19.00 -45.93
C VAL A 556 -15.66 -19.91 -46.06
N GLU A 557 -15.43 -21.19 -45.77
CA GLU A 557 -16.44 -22.24 -45.74
C GLU A 557 -16.47 -22.89 -44.35
N ALA A 558 -17.58 -23.54 -44.00
CA ALA A 558 -17.69 -24.25 -42.73
C ALA A 558 -16.57 -25.29 -42.58
N GLY A 559 -15.76 -25.16 -41.53
CA GLY A 559 -14.61 -26.03 -41.27
C GLY A 559 -13.28 -25.52 -41.84
N ALA A 560 -13.24 -24.30 -42.40
CA ALA A 560 -11.99 -23.66 -42.80
C ALA A 560 -11.05 -23.49 -41.60
N LYS A 561 -9.76 -23.79 -41.80
CA LYS A 561 -8.76 -23.80 -40.72
C LYS A 561 -8.43 -22.39 -40.26
N VAL A 562 -8.24 -22.21 -38.96
CA VAL A 562 -7.71 -20.99 -38.37
C VAL A 562 -6.25 -21.22 -38.01
N VAL A 563 -5.40 -20.30 -38.45
CA VAL A 563 -3.95 -20.32 -38.29
C VAL A 563 -3.47 -19.00 -37.72
N LEU A 564 -2.25 -18.97 -37.20
CA LEU A 564 -1.57 -17.73 -36.87
C LEU A 564 -0.79 -17.26 -38.12
N TRP A 565 -1.03 -16.04 -38.58
CA TRP A 565 -0.38 -15.52 -39.79
C TRP A 565 -0.08 -14.03 -39.68
N SER A 566 0.90 -13.54 -40.45
CA SER A 566 1.24 -12.11 -40.54
C SER A 566 0.03 -11.23 -40.94
N GLU A 567 -0.02 -10.01 -40.43
CA GLU A 567 -1.12 -9.06 -40.68
C GLU A 567 -1.16 -8.46 -42.10
N THR A 568 -0.40 -9.04 -43.04
CA THR A 568 -0.34 -8.60 -44.44
C THR A 568 -1.51 -9.10 -45.29
N ARG A 569 -2.34 -10.02 -44.76
CA ARG A 569 -3.47 -10.62 -45.49
C ARG A 569 -4.70 -9.72 -45.41
N GLN A 570 -5.32 -9.48 -46.57
CA GLN A 570 -6.60 -8.76 -46.68
C GLN A 570 -7.73 -9.75 -47.02
N PRO A 571 -8.94 -9.57 -46.46
CA PRO A 571 -9.30 -8.58 -45.44
C PRO A 571 -8.66 -8.92 -44.08
N VAL A 572 -8.39 -7.89 -43.27
CA VAL A 572 -7.96 -8.08 -41.88
C VAL A 572 -9.06 -8.78 -41.10
N GLN A 573 -8.72 -9.90 -40.48
CA GLN A 573 -9.68 -10.73 -39.76
C GLN A 573 -9.70 -10.36 -38.27
N THR A 574 -10.86 -9.86 -37.84
CA THR A 574 -11.11 -9.38 -36.49
C THR A 574 -12.09 -10.29 -35.78
N TRP A 575 -11.98 -10.31 -34.46
CA TRP A 575 -12.63 -11.24 -33.57
C TRP A 575 -13.25 -10.50 -32.39
N SER A 576 -14.28 -11.08 -31.82
CA SER A 576 -14.85 -10.69 -30.53
C SER A 576 -14.87 -11.91 -29.62
N ALA A 577 -14.39 -11.77 -28.39
CA ALA A 577 -14.35 -12.86 -27.43
C ALA A 577 -15.00 -12.45 -26.10
N GLN A 578 -15.86 -13.31 -25.57
CA GLN A 578 -16.42 -13.15 -24.22
C GLN A 578 -15.54 -13.90 -23.22
N MET A 579 -15.49 -13.48 -21.95
CA MET A 579 -14.75 -14.23 -20.90
C MET A 579 -15.20 -15.69 -20.78
N ARG A 580 -16.49 -15.95 -21.01
CA ARG A 580 -17.07 -17.28 -21.12
C ARG A 580 -18.08 -17.28 -22.26
N GLY A 581 -17.83 -18.04 -23.32
CA GLY A 581 -18.73 -18.08 -24.47
C GLY A 581 -18.05 -18.45 -25.78
N THR A 582 -18.65 -18.05 -26.90
CA THR A 582 -18.06 -18.22 -28.22
C THR A 582 -17.04 -17.12 -28.52
N ILE A 583 -16.10 -17.42 -29.43
CA ILE A 583 -15.22 -16.41 -30.04
C ILE A 583 -15.76 -16.19 -31.45
N CYS A 584 -16.34 -15.02 -31.71
CA CYS A 584 -17.04 -14.71 -32.95
C CYS A 584 -16.11 -13.99 -33.92
N SER A 585 -16.22 -14.32 -35.20
CA SER A 585 -15.58 -13.53 -36.25
C SER A 585 -16.41 -12.27 -36.52
N LEU A 586 -15.79 -11.11 -36.40
CA LEU A 586 -16.38 -9.83 -36.80
C LEU A 586 -16.25 -9.61 -38.31
N THR A 587 -15.19 -10.18 -38.92
CA THR A 587 -14.97 -10.11 -40.37
C THR A 587 -15.89 -11.03 -41.16
N PHE A 588 -16.29 -12.17 -40.59
CA PHE A 588 -17.23 -13.11 -41.20
C PHE A 588 -18.46 -13.31 -40.29
N PRO A 589 -19.50 -12.47 -40.44
CA PRO A 589 -20.68 -12.51 -39.56
C PRO A 589 -21.35 -13.88 -39.53
N GLY A 590 -21.76 -14.32 -38.33
CA GLY A 590 -22.41 -15.61 -38.10
C GLY A 590 -21.45 -16.80 -38.03
N MET A 591 -20.13 -16.56 -38.02
CA MET A 591 -19.11 -17.60 -37.91
C MET A 591 -18.35 -17.50 -36.58
N VAL A 592 -18.08 -18.63 -35.96
CA VAL A 592 -17.42 -18.74 -34.65
C VAL A 592 -16.22 -19.68 -34.67
N LEU A 593 -15.28 -19.45 -33.76
CA LEU A 593 -14.11 -20.30 -33.55
C LEU A 593 -14.52 -21.63 -32.90
N ASP A 594 -14.10 -22.74 -33.50
CA ASP A 594 -14.47 -24.08 -33.07
C ASP A 594 -13.29 -25.06 -33.22
N ILE A 595 -13.43 -26.28 -32.71
CA ILE A 595 -12.46 -27.37 -32.84
C ILE A 595 -12.97 -28.35 -33.89
N LYS A 596 -12.12 -28.73 -34.85
CA LYS A 596 -12.51 -29.61 -35.97
C LYS A 596 -13.18 -30.91 -35.52
N GLY A 597 -12.63 -31.56 -34.49
CA GLY A 597 -13.13 -32.81 -33.95
C GLY A 597 -12.94 -34.02 -34.89
N GLY A 598 -13.54 -35.16 -34.51
CA GLY A 598 -13.50 -36.40 -35.29
C GLY A 598 -12.28 -37.30 -35.00
N LYS A 599 -12.07 -38.31 -35.86
CA LYS A 599 -11.03 -39.36 -35.71
C LYS A 599 -9.77 -39.16 -36.56
N GLN A 600 -9.68 -38.04 -37.28
CA GLN A 600 -8.56 -37.75 -38.17
C GLN A 600 -7.40 -37.07 -37.42
N TYR A 601 -6.21 -37.02 -38.03
CA TYR A 601 -5.00 -36.47 -37.41
C TYR A 601 -5.10 -34.97 -37.07
N ASP A 602 -6.05 -34.25 -37.66
CA ASP A 602 -6.28 -32.83 -37.46
C ASP A 602 -7.51 -32.52 -36.60
N ARG A 603 -7.97 -33.50 -35.81
CA ARG A 603 -9.11 -33.38 -34.88
C ARG A 603 -8.98 -32.27 -33.82
N ASP A 604 -7.75 -31.83 -33.57
CA ASP A 604 -7.40 -30.83 -32.56
C ASP A 604 -7.12 -29.46 -33.20
N HIS A 605 -7.26 -29.35 -34.53
CA HIS A 605 -7.10 -28.08 -35.25
C HIS A 605 -8.29 -27.18 -34.98
N VAL A 606 -7.99 -25.90 -34.95
CA VAL A 606 -8.98 -24.85 -34.79
C VAL A 606 -9.52 -24.48 -36.16
N VAL A 607 -10.84 -24.34 -36.25
CA VAL A 607 -11.57 -24.06 -37.46
C VAL A 607 -12.61 -22.97 -37.21
N ILE A 608 -13.22 -22.47 -38.27
CA ILE A 608 -14.40 -21.62 -38.17
C ILE A 608 -15.64 -22.39 -38.60
N LEU A 609 -16.74 -22.27 -37.85
CA LEU A 609 -18.03 -22.90 -38.14
C LEU A 609 -19.18 -21.89 -38.03
N PRO A 610 -20.29 -22.08 -38.77
CA PRO A 610 -21.49 -21.28 -38.57
C PRO A 610 -22.03 -21.45 -37.16
N GLU A 611 -22.45 -20.34 -36.56
CA GLU A 611 -23.20 -20.35 -35.31
C GLU A 611 -24.55 -21.06 -35.53
N SER A 612 -24.85 -22.05 -34.71
CA SER A 612 -26.05 -22.88 -34.84
C SER A 612 -26.61 -23.24 -33.47
N GLU A 613 -27.92 -23.15 -33.31
CA GLU A 613 -28.60 -23.63 -32.10
C GLU A 613 -28.77 -25.16 -32.10
N GLU A 614 -28.71 -25.81 -33.27
CA GLU A 614 -28.90 -27.26 -33.41
C GLU A 614 -27.62 -28.06 -33.13
N ARG A 615 -26.44 -27.45 -33.40
CA ARG A 615 -25.13 -28.03 -33.08
C ARG A 615 -24.44 -27.15 -32.04
N PRO A 616 -24.10 -27.66 -30.85
CA PRO A 616 -23.41 -26.86 -29.85
C PRO A 616 -22.04 -26.42 -30.39
N CYS A 617 -21.84 -25.11 -30.51
CA CYS A 617 -20.55 -24.52 -30.83
C CYS A 617 -19.59 -24.64 -29.64
N GLN A 618 -18.29 -24.72 -29.93
CA GLN A 618 -17.27 -24.72 -28.90
C GLN A 618 -17.42 -23.52 -27.95
N GLN A 619 -17.49 -23.81 -26.66
CA GLN A 619 -17.46 -22.81 -25.61
C GLN A 619 -16.03 -22.63 -25.11
N TRP A 620 -15.61 -21.38 -24.98
CA TRP A 620 -14.29 -20.98 -24.55
C TRP A 620 -14.37 -20.28 -23.20
N GLU A 621 -13.33 -20.47 -22.38
CA GLU A 621 -13.13 -19.76 -21.12
C GLU A 621 -11.79 -19.02 -21.22
N LEU A 622 -11.81 -17.70 -21.10
CA LEU A 622 -10.60 -16.89 -21.10
C LEU A 622 -10.10 -16.75 -19.67
N GLU A 623 -8.89 -17.22 -19.42
CA GLU A 623 -8.21 -17.11 -18.12
C GLU A 623 -7.22 -15.93 -18.23
N LEU A 624 -7.55 -14.80 -17.60
CA LEU A 624 -6.67 -13.63 -17.51
C LEU A 624 -5.37 -13.99 -16.76
N LEU A 625 -4.23 -13.49 -17.24
CA LEU A 625 -2.89 -13.77 -16.71
C LEU A 625 -2.27 -12.56 -16.03
#